data_AF-A0A3B1A1A5-F1
#
_entry.id   AF-A0A3B1A1A5-F1
#
_cell.length_a   1.000
_cell.length_b   1.000
_cell.length_c   1.000
_cell.angle_alpha   90.00
_cell.angle_beta   90.00
_cell.angle_gamma   90.00
#
_symmetry.space_group_name_H-M   'P 1'
#
loop_
_entity.id
_entity.type
_entity.pdbx_description
1 polymer ?
#
loop_
_entity_poly.entity_id
_entity_poly.type
_entity_poly.pdbx_seq_one_letter_code
_entity_poly.pdbx_strand_id
1 'polypeptide(L)'
;MKYIKSRHNLVHEKKSKTVDIEITIEDDRVELITIIGDNIGEGAPSTRSCNDIYQAKTRARTLVQKYKAKGFDLINDEQNINEEADEVNEEDIPTPKKPILKIVT
;
A
#
# COMPACT_ATOMS: atom_id res chain seq x y z
N MET A 1 -10.59 10.14 -14.72
CA MET A 1 -9.28 9.51 -14.44
C MET A 1 -9.13 9.43 -12.93
N LYS A 2 -9.34 8.25 -12.36
CA LYS A 2 -9.10 8.04 -10.92
C LYS A 2 -7.63 7.69 -10.75
N TYR A 3 -6.86 8.64 -10.23
CA TYR A 3 -5.45 8.46 -9.92
C TYR A 3 -5.32 8.29 -8.42
N ILE A 4 -4.95 7.10 -7.98
CA ILE A 4 -4.64 6.83 -6.58
C ILE A 4 -3.12 6.74 -6.47
N LYS A 5 -2.54 7.63 -5.65
CA LYS A 5 -1.11 7.64 -5.35
C LYS A 5 -0.90 7.39 -3.87
N SER A 6 -0.17 6.33 -3.56
CA SER A 6 0.32 6.08 -2.19
C SER A 6 1.83 6.03 -2.23
N ARG A 7 2.50 6.93 -1.51
CA ARG A 7 3.93 7.10 -1.52
C ARG A 7 4.49 6.99 -0.11
N HIS A 8 5.39 6.04 0.10
CA HIS A 8 6.06 5.82 1.37
C HIS A 8 7.55 6.11 1.20
N ASN A 9 8.05 7.12 1.91
CA ASN A 9 9.47 7.47 1.91
C ASN A 9 10.11 6.95 3.20
N LEU A 10 11.17 6.16 3.04
CA LEU A 10 11.98 5.67 4.14
C LEU A 10 13.43 6.12 3.99
N VAL A 11 14.09 6.44 5.10
CA VAL A 11 15.48 6.92 5.13
C VAL A 11 16.29 6.08 6.10
N HIS A 12 17.50 5.71 5.72
CA HIS A 12 18.47 5.07 6.59
C HIS A 12 19.54 6.07 6.98
N GLU A 13 19.39 6.72 8.13
CA GLU A 13 20.26 7.82 8.59
C GLU A 13 21.75 7.44 8.59
N LYS A 14 22.10 6.24 9.06
CA LYS A 14 23.51 5.81 9.15
C LYS A 14 24.18 5.54 7.81
N LYS A 15 23.41 5.29 6.74
CA LYS A 15 23.94 4.88 5.44
C LYS A 15 23.72 5.93 4.37
N SER A 16 23.05 7.04 4.70
CA SER A 16 22.56 8.01 3.73
C SER A 16 21.91 7.30 2.54
N LYS A 17 20.90 6.47 2.80
CA LYS A 17 20.13 5.79 1.74
C LYS A 17 18.67 6.08 1.91
N THR A 18 17.95 6.13 0.81
CA THR A 18 16.50 6.36 0.80
C THR A 18 15.80 5.30 -0.03
N VAL A 19 14.59 4.98 0.39
CA VAL A 19 13.70 4.06 -0.31
C VAL A 19 12.37 4.75 -0.45
N ASP A 20 11.93 4.89 -1.68
CA ASP A 20 10.62 5.44 -2.02
C ASP A 20 9.77 4.33 -2.63
N ILE A 21 8.58 4.12 -2.07
CA ILE A 21 7.63 3.10 -2.50
C ILE A 21 6.36 3.82 -2.94
N GLU A 22 6.13 3.85 -4.24
CA GLU A 22 4.97 4.47 -4.85
C GLU A 22 4.03 3.40 -5.40
N ILE A 23 2.74 3.51 -5.08
CA ILE A 23 1.66 2.80 -5.77
C ILE A 23 0.97 3.81 -6.66
N THR A 24 0.84 3.46 -7.93
CA THR A 24 0.15 4.24 -8.94
C THR A 24 -0.98 3.40 -9.52
N ILE A 25 -2.19 3.94 -9.57
CA ILE A 25 -3.34 3.30 -10.20
C ILE A 25 -3.81 4.18 -11.34
N GLU A 26 -3.84 3.62 -12.54
CA GLU A 26 -4.25 4.30 -13.77
C GLU A 26 -5.24 3.41 -14.52
N ASP A 27 -6.49 3.86 -14.60
CA ASP A 27 -7.64 3.14 -15.16
C ASP A 27 -7.79 1.72 -14.59
N ASP A 28 -7.28 0.69 -15.28
CA ASP A 28 -7.34 -0.72 -14.88
C ASP A 28 -5.97 -1.30 -14.46
N ARG A 29 -4.93 -0.46 -14.39
CA ARG A 29 -3.56 -0.88 -14.10
C ARG A 29 -3.13 -0.40 -12.74
N VAL A 30 -2.64 -1.34 -11.94
CA VAL A 30 -2.02 -1.05 -10.65
C VAL A 30 -0.53 -1.30 -10.77
N GLU A 31 0.26 -0.25 -10.61
CA GLU A 31 1.71 -0.29 -10.62
C GLU A 31 2.26 -0.04 -9.23
N LEU A 32 3.22 -0.88 -8.83
CA LEU A 32 4.04 -0.69 -7.65
C LEU A 32 5.45 -0.34 -8.11
N ILE A 33 5.88 0.86 -7.79
CA ILE A 33 7.20 1.40 -8.10
C ILE A 33 8.00 1.44 -6.79
N THR A 34 9.20 0.89 -6.82
CA THR A 34 10.15 1.00 -5.70
C THR A 34 11.44 1.61 -6.21
N ILE A 35 11.86 2.71 -5.60
CA ILE A 35 13.05 3.47 -5.95
C ILE A 35 13.99 3.38 -4.75
N ILE A 36 15.21 2.88 -4.97
CA ILE A 36 16.25 2.82 -3.94
C ILE A 36 17.39 3.72 -4.39
N GLY A 37 17.60 4.83 -3.68
CA GLY A 37 18.62 5.82 -4.00
C GLY A 37 19.61 6.03 -2.86
N ASP A 38 20.83 6.46 -3.20
CA ASP A 38 21.79 6.99 -2.22
C ASP A 38 21.40 8.42 -1.77
N ASN A 39 20.44 9.07 -2.43
CA ASN A 39 19.73 10.27 -1.96
C ASN A 39 18.23 10.19 -2.32
N ILE A 40 17.37 11.04 -1.72
CA ILE A 40 15.94 11.13 -2.06
C ILE A 40 15.81 11.40 -3.57
N GLY A 41 15.29 10.43 -4.33
CA GLY A 41 15.04 10.56 -5.77
C GLY A 41 16.16 10.10 -6.71
N GLU A 42 17.30 9.59 -6.22
CA GLU A 42 18.45 9.19 -7.07
C GLU A 42 18.53 7.68 -7.38
N GLY A 43 17.44 6.93 -7.19
CA GLY A 43 17.41 5.49 -7.43
C GLY A 43 16.93 5.08 -8.81
N ALA A 44 17.40 3.94 -9.32
CA ALA A 44 16.75 3.30 -10.46
C ALA A 44 15.38 2.73 -10.00
N PRO A 45 14.27 3.09 -10.67
CA PRO A 45 12.96 2.57 -10.33
C PRO A 45 12.86 1.09 -10.72
N SER A 46 12.38 0.27 -9.79
CA SER A 46 11.88 -1.07 -10.08
C SER A 46 10.36 -1.03 -10.10
N THR A 47 9.78 -1.25 -11.28
CA THR A 47 8.33 -1.28 -11.49
C THR A 47 7.83 -2.72 -11.48
N ARG A 48 6.70 -2.96 -10.82
CA ARG A 48 5.98 -4.23 -10.84
C ARG A 48 4.50 -3.97 -10.99
N SER A 49 3.90 -4.57 -12.02
CA SER A 49 2.44 -4.60 -12.14
C SER A 49 1.83 -5.50 -11.07
N CYS A 50 0.67 -5.07 -10.57
CA CYS A 50 -0.20 -5.82 -9.68
C CYS A 50 -1.58 -5.93 -10.35
N ASN A 51 -2.29 -7.01 -10.07
CA ASN A 51 -3.62 -7.24 -10.66
C ASN A 51 -4.70 -6.38 -10.00
N ASP A 52 -4.49 -5.97 -8.75
CA ASP A 52 -5.45 -5.20 -7.97
C ASP A 52 -4.78 -4.32 -6.91
N ILE A 53 -5.53 -3.35 -6.40
CA ILE A 53 -5.09 -2.35 -5.42
C ILE A 53 -4.74 -3.00 -4.08
N TYR A 54 -5.46 -4.05 -3.69
CA TYR A 54 -5.27 -4.73 -2.41
C TYR A 54 -3.92 -5.44 -2.36
N GLN A 55 -3.53 -6.11 -3.45
CA GLN A 55 -2.22 -6.73 -3.63
C GLN A 55 -1.11 -5.69 -3.64
N ALA A 56 -1.29 -4.56 -4.32
CA ALA A 56 -0.30 -3.49 -4.33
C ALA A 56 -0.11 -2.88 -2.93
N LYS A 57 -1.20 -2.59 -2.22
CA LYS A 57 -1.17 -2.09 -0.82
C LYS A 57 -0.48 -3.09 0.11
N THR A 58 -0.81 -4.38 -0.01
CA THR A 58 -0.20 -5.44 0.80
C THR A 58 1.31 -5.52 0.54
N ARG A 59 1.72 -5.52 -0.73
CA ARG A 59 3.14 -5.54 -1.11
C ARG A 59 3.90 -4.30 -0.64
N ALA A 60 3.32 -3.11 -0.79
CA ALA A 60 3.92 -1.87 -0.31
C ALA A 60 4.13 -1.92 1.21
N ARG A 61 3.12 -2.35 1.99
CA ARG A 61 3.25 -2.56 3.43
C ARG A 61 4.35 -3.56 3.79
N THR A 62 4.42 -4.68 3.09
CA THR A 62 5.50 -5.67 3.29
C THR A 62 6.88 -5.08 3.00
N LEU A 63 7.01 -4.26 1.94
CA LEU A 63 8.27 -3.58 1.61
C LEU A 63 8.65 -2.56 2.69
N VAL A 64 7.71 -1.72 3.13
CA VAL A 64 7.91 -0.77 4.24
C VAL A 64 8.42 -1.50 5.48
N GLN A 65 7.75 -2.58 5.91
CA GLN A 65 8.19 -3.38 7.06
C GLN A 65 9.57 -4.01 6.87
N LYS A 66 9.85 -4.53 5.67
CA LYS A 66 11.16 -5.10 5.32
C LYS A 66 12.27 -4.07 5.41
N TYR A 67 12.04 -2.83 4.98
CA TYR A 67 13.02 -1.75 5.07
C TYR A 67 13.15 -1.20 6.50
N LYS A 68 12.06 -1.12 7.27
CA LYS A 68 12.11 -0.86 8.71
C LYS A 68 13.00 -1.87 9.46
N ALA A 69 12.83 -3.16 9.18
CA ALA A 69 13.69 -4.20 9.76
C ALA A 69 15.18 -4.08 9.34
N LYS A 70 15.47 -3.38 8.24
CA LYS A 70 16.84 -3.09 7.78
C LYS A 70 17.40 -1.77 8.35
N GLY A 71 16.67 -1.09 9.23
CA GLY A 71 17.07 0.17 9.85
C GLY A 71 16.74 1.42 9.03
N PHE A 72 15.76 1.34 8.11
CA PHE A 72 15.19 2.53 7.48
C PHE A 72 13.99 3.02 8.28
N ASP A 73 13.94 4.30 8.60
CA ASP A 73 12.82 4.93 9.28
C ASP A 73 11.85 5.54 8.26
N LEU A 74 10.55 5.36 8.50
CA LEU A 74 9.50 5.94 7.68
C LEU A 74 9.40 7.43 8.01
N ILE A 75 9.77 8.28 7.06
CA ILE A 75 9.78 9.74 7.23
C ILE A 75 8.52 10.42 6.70
N ASN A 76 7.88 9.81 5.70
CA ASN A 76 6.67 10.34 5.09
C ASN A 76 5.82 9.18 4.54
N ASP A 77 4.52 9.24 4.78
CA ASP A 77 3.51 8.29 4.30
C ASP A 77 2.36 9.11 3.73
N GLU A 78 2.48 9.43 2.44
CA GLU A 78 1.47 10.18 1.71
C GLU A 78 0.51 9.22 1.03
N GLN A 79 -0.76 9.30 1.41
CA GLN A 79 -1.82 8.56 0.75
C GLN A 79 -2.78 9.59 0.15
N ASN A 80 -2.57 9.92 -1.11
CA ASN A 80 -3.52 10.71 -1.88
C ASN A 80 -4.42 9.76 -2.66
N ILE A 81 -5.44 9.27 -1.96
CA ILE A 81 -6.51 8.48 -2.55
C ILE A 81 -7.58 9.51 -2.94
N ASN A 82 -7.54 10.00 -4.18
CA ASN A 82 -8.74 10.61 -4.76
C ASN A 82 -9.72 9.46 -5.04
N GLU A 83 -10.37 9.00 -3.98
CA GLU A 83 -11.63 8.28 -4.05
C GLU A 83 -12.67 9.31 -4.52
N GLU A 84 -12.82 9.47 -5.84
CA GLU A 84 -14.19 9.65 -6.31
C GLU A 84 -14.88 8.33 -5.96
N ALA A 85 -15.59 8.36 -4.84
CA ALA A 85 -16.48 7.32 -4.38
C ALA A 85 -17.40 6.93 -5.54
N ASP A 86 -17.16 5.77 -6.15
CA ASP A 86 -18.29 5.04 -6.70
C ASP A 86 -18.94 4.38 -5.49
N GLU A 87 -20.11 4.90 -5.12
CA GLU A 87 -21.11 4.17 -4.37
C GLU A 87 -21.37 2.84 -5.08
N VAL A 88 -20.63 1.79 -4.73
CA VAL A 88 -20.99 0.44 -5.11
C VAL A 88 -21.98 -0.04 -4.06
N ASN A 89 -23.26 0.10 -4.42
CA ASN A 89 -24.47 -0.41 -3.79
C ASN A 89 -24.28 -1.38 -2.62
N GLU A 90 -24.94 -1.05 -1.51
CA GLU A 90 -25.37 -2.01 -0.50
C GLU A 90 -26.27 -3.08 -1.13
N GLU A 91 -25.76 -4.18 -1.69
CA GLU A 91 -26.56 -5.40 -1.79
C GLU A 91 -25.72 -6.68 -1.55
N ASP A 92 -26.13 -7.37 -0.49
CA ASP A 92 -26.05 -8.81 -0.26
C ASP A 92 -24.73 -9.41 0.24
N ILE A 93 -24.44 -9.15 1.52
CA ILE A 93 -23.61 -10.07 2.33
C ILE A 93 -24.57 -10.93 3.17
N PRO A 94 -24.70 -12.25 2.93
CA PRO A 94 -25.44 -13.11 3.82
C PRO A 94 -24.70 -13.22 5.14
N THR A 95 -25.18 -12.53 6.17
CA THR A 95 -24.65 -12.66 7.54
C THR A 95 -24.82 -14.10 8.02
N PRO A 96 -23.75 -14.82 8.41
CA PRO A 96 -23.90 -16.10 9.09
C PRO A 96 -24.52 -15.85 10.48
N LYS A 97 -25.69 -16.44 10.72
CA LYS A 97 -26.38 -16.42 12.02
C LYS A 97 -25.42 -16.90 13.12
N LYS A 98 -25.20 -16.07 14.14
CA LYS A 98 -24.47 -16.43 15.36
C LYS A 98 -25.14 -17.67 16.00
N PRO A 99 -24.38 -18.66 16.49
CA PRO A 99 -24.96 -19.79 17.21
C PRO A 99 -25.56 -19.30 18.54
N ILE A 100 -26.83 -19.58 18.76
CA ILE A 100 -27.51 -19.39 20.04
C ILE A 100 -26.97 -20.45 21.00
N LEU A 101 -26.25 -20.03 22.05
CA LEU A 101 -25.93 -20.90 23.17
C LEU A 101 -27.23 -21.33 23.85
N LYS A 102 -27.60 -22.60 23.70
CA LYS A 102 -28.67 -23.23 24.48
C LYS A 102 -28.09 -23.63 25.83
N ILE A 103 -28.48 -22.92 26.89
CA ILE A 103 -28.26 -23.39 28.27
C ILE A 103 -29.41 -24.37 28.56
N VAL A 104 -29.07 -25.61 28.87
CA VAL A 104 -30.02 -26.63 29.35
C VAL A 104 -29.94 -26.62 30.87
N THR A 105 -31.03 -26.20 31.54
CA THR A 105 -31.29 -26.46 32.97
C THR A 105 -31.79 -27.87 33.17
#